data_AF-A0A382ZAF9-F1
#
_entry.id   AF-A0A382ZAF9-F1
#
_cell.length_a   1.000
_cell.length_b   1.000
_cell.length_c   1.000
_cell.angle_alpha   90.00
_cell.angle_beta   90.00
_cell.angle_gamma   90.00
#
_symmetry.space_group_name_H-M   'P 1'
#
loop_
_entity.id
_entity.type
_entity.pdbx_description
1 polymer ?
#
loop_
_entity_poly.entity_id
_entity_poly.type
_entity_poly.pdbx_seq_one_letter_code
_entity_poly.pdbx_strand_id
1 'polypeptide(L)'
;LCLTGSGGAANESDFRGWFMRVTPDGKTIPTGYGIRSPGGIGLNHLGDVFYCDNQGLWNGSSSLKHLRPGGFQGNPTGNKYFALTDVLGPKPPDPKNGSRIEIERSKVPDLVPPPVVLPHGKMGNSPAGIECDETGGKFGPFSSQLFVSEQTHSKVHRVFLEKINGFYQGAAFPFLKGFGSGNIVARFAADGSMFTGGTNRGWGSHGKNPFSFQRVNWTGKVPFEVHEMRAKSDGFELTFTQPADVPSLADIASYAMEA
;
A
#
# COMPACT_ATOMS: atom_id res chain seq x y z
N LEU A 1 1.25 -13.53 -3.66
CA LEU A 1 0.35 -13.01 -4.71
C LEU A 1 -0.96 -13.77 -4.70
N CYS A 2 -2.09 -13.07 -4.67
CA CYS A 2 -3.41 -13.71 -4.66
C CYS A 2 -3.75 -14.25 -6.06
N LEU A 3 -3.30 -15.47 -6.37
CA LEU A 3 -3.52 -16.09 -7.69
C LEU A 3 -4.64 -17.15 -7.72
N THR A 4 -5.33 -17.44 -6.61
CA THR A 4 -6.57 -18.23 -6.60
C THR A 4 -7.46 -17.90 -5.38
N GLY A 5 -8.79 -17.76 -5.59
CA GLY A 5 -9.80 -17.79 -4.52
C GLY A 5 -10.20 -16.47 -3.83
N SER A 6 -10.00 -15.29 -4.43
CA SER A 6 -10.21 -13.95 -3.80
C SER A 6 -11.65 -13.59 -3.38
N GLY A 7 -12.60 -14.53 -3.47
CA GLY A 7 -14.04 -14.28 -3.26
C GLY A 7 -14.65 -14.82 -1.96
N GLY A 8 -13.93 -15.57 -1.13
CA GLY A 8 -14.57 -16.21 0.03
C GLY A 8 -13.62 -16.64 1.15
N ALA A 9 -14.18 -16.83 2.34
CA ALA A 9 -13.56 -17.59 3.41
C ALA A 9 -13.93 -19.07 3.19
N ALA A 10 -13.13 -19.78 2.41
CA ALA A 10 -13.34 -21.22 2.19
C ALA A 10 -13.28 -21.96 3.54
N ASN A 11 -14.13 -22.96 3.73
CA ASN A 11 -14.14 -23.77 4.97
C ASN A 11 -12.88 -24.63 5.12
N GLU A 12 -12.01 -24.69 4.11
CA GLU A 12 -10.76 -25.46 4.15
C GLU A 12 -9.56 -24.67 4.71
N SER A 13 -9.71 -23.38 5.00
CA SER A 13 -8.59 -22.52 5.42
C SER A 13 -9.01 -21.60 6.57
N ASP A 14 -8.78 -22.05 7.79
CA ASP A 14 -8.96 -21.25 8.99
C ASP A 14 -8.16 -19.95 8.93
N PHE A 15 -8.70 -18.90 9.54
CA PHE A 15 -8.11 -17.55 9.57
C PHE A 15 -7.89 -16.91 8.19
N ARG A 16 -8.57 -17.38 7.14
CA ARG A 16 -8.57 -16.70 5.85
C ARG A 16 -9.11 -15.27 6.00
N GLY A 17 -8.33 -14.28 5.54
CA GLY A 17 -8.62 -12.86 5.73
C GLY A 17 -8.09 -12.28 7.05
N TRP A 18 -7.26 -13.02 7.77
CA TRP A 18 -6.56 -12.55 8.97
C TRP A 18 -5.06 -12.36 8.71
N PHE A 19 -4.44 -11.51 9.53
CA PHE A 19 -2.98 -11.45 9.63
C PHE A 19 -2.54 -11.93 11.01
N MET A 20 -1.47 -12.71 10.97
CA MET A 20 -0.95 -13.44 12.11
C MET A 20 0.49 -13.00 12.37
N ARG A 21 0.92 -13.06 13.63
CA ARG A 21 2.34 -13.07 13.99
C ARG A 21 2.73 -14.49 14.31
N VAL A 22 3.90 -14.91 13.83
CA VAL A 22 4.46 -16.22 14.11
C VAL A 22 5.74 -16.01 14.90
N THR A 23 5.82 -16.62 16.08
CA THR A 23 7.02 -16.58 16.92
C THR A 23 8.12 -17.50 16.35
N PRO A 24 9.39 -17.34 16.78
CA PRO A 24 10.48 -18.21 16.30
C PRO A 24 10.27 -19.71 16.53
N ASP A 25 9.51 -20.09 17.57
CA ASP A 25 9.11 -21.47 17.90
C ASP A 25 7.83 -21.93 17.16
N GLY A 26 7.29 -21.11 16.25
CA GLY A 26 6.17 -21.48 15.39
C GLY A 26 4.78 -21.22 15.96
N LYS A 27 4.66 -20.63 17.16
CA LYS A 27 3.36 -20.23 17.71
C LYS A 27 2.74 -19.14 16.85
N THR A 28 1.53 -19.40 16.35
CA THR A 28 0.79 -18.48 15.50
C THR A 28 -0.23 -17.70 16.34
N ILE A 29 -0.15 -16.37 16.29
CA ILE A 29 -0.94 -15.45 17.10
C ILE A 29 -1.83 -14.62 16.16
N PRO A 30 -3.17 -14.81 16.17
CA PRO A 30 -4.10 -13.92 15.49
C PRO A 30 -3.83 -12.47 15.92
N THR A 31 -3.51 -11.62 14.96
CA THR A 31 -3.05 -10.24 15.27
C THR A 31 -4.02 -9.19 14.73
N GLY A 32 -4.78 -9.50 13.70
CA GLY A 32 -5.91 -8.71 13.24
C GLY A 32 -6.56 -9.36 12.02
N TYR A 33 -7.49 -8.66 11.39
CA TYR A 33 -8.41 -9.25 10.44
C TYR A 33 -8.86 -8.27 9.36
N GLY A 34 -9.68 -8.73 8.42
CA GLY A 34 -10.23 -7.89 7.37
C GLY A 34 -9.42 -7.80 6.08
N ILE A 35 -8.46 -8.71 5.87
CA ILE A 35 -7.69 -8.79 4.65
C ILE A 35 -8.55 -9.38 3.53
N ARG A 36 -8.45 -8.82 2.32
CA ARG A 36 -9.13 -9.35 1.13
C ARG A 36 -8.17 -10.06 0.18
N SER A 37 -7.33 -9.31 -0.51
CA SER A 37 -6.51 -9.80 -1.61
C SER A 37 -5.12 -9.16 -1.50
N PRO A 38 -4.28 -9.66 -0.58
CA PRO A 38 -2.99 -9.07 -0.31
C PRO A 38 -2.04 -9.30 -1.50
N GLY A 39 -1.54 -8.20 -2.06
CA GLY A 39 -0.55 -8.18 -3.15
C GLY A 39 0.88 -8.29 -2.65
N GLY A 40 1.18 -7.68 -1.49
CA GLY A 40 2.49 -7.71 -0.84
C GLY A 40 2.46 -7.09 0.55
N ILE A 41 3.54 -7.30 1.29
CA ILE A 41 3.76 -6.83 2.66
C ILE A 41 5.14 -6.18 2.74
N GLY A 42 5.28 -5.16 3.58
CA GLY A 42 6.54 -4.48 3.84
C GLY A 42 6.49 -3.63 5.09
N LEU A 43 7.63 -3.09 5.50
CA LEU A 43 7.76 -2.23 6.65
C LEU A 43 8.09 -0.80 6.20
N ASN A 44 7.77 0.19 7.02
CA ASN A 44 8.41 1.51 6.91
C ASN A 44 9.70 1.56 7.75
N HIS A 45 10.40 2.69 7.69
CA HIS A 45 11.63 2.97 8.43
C HIS A 45 11.47 2.94 9.97
N LEU A 46 10.24 2.87 10.49
CA LEU A 46 9.95 2.76 11.94
C LEU A 46 9.66 1.31 12.35
N GLY A 47 9.63 0.37 11.40
CA GLY A 47 9.23 -1.02 11.65
C GLY A 47 7.71 -1.25 11.70
N ASP A 48 6.90 -0.24 11.37
CA ASP A 48 5.45 -0.42 11.25
C ASP A 48 5.13 -1.18 9.95
N VAL A 49 4.17 -2.11 10.01
CA VAL A 49 3.90 -3.09 8.95
C VAL A 49 2.74 -2.64 8.07
N PHE A 50 2.92 -2.73 6.76
CA PHE A 50 1.92 -2.38 5.76
C PHE A 50 1.71 -3.52 4.78
N TYR A 51 0.54 -3.52 4.14
CA TYR A 51 0.25 -4.40 3.02
C TYR A 51 -0.49 -3.66 1.91
N CYS A 52 -0.35 -4.15 0.68
CA CYS A 52 -1.15 -3.72 -0.44
C CYS A 52 -2.36 -4.63 -0.59
N ASP A 53 -3.55 -4.05 -0.61
CA ASP A 53 -4.80 -4.77 -0.82
C ASP A 53 -5.36 -4.43 -2.21
N ASN A 54 -5.78 -5.45 -2.96
CA ASN A 54 -6.40 -5.23 -4.26
C ASN A 54 -7.92 -5.02 -4.11
N GLN A 55 -8.45 -4.18 -4.97
CA GLN A 55 -9.87 -3.85 -5.12
C GLN A 55 -10.77 -5.07 -5.33
N GLY A 56 -12.07 -4.84 -5.14
CA GLY A 56 -13.16 -5.79 -5.31
C GLY A 56 -13.79 -6.16 -3.97
N LEU A 57 -14.99 -6.75 -4.01
CA LEU A 57 -15.86 -6.84 -2.83
C LEU A 57 -15.77 -5.53 -2.01
N TRP A 58 -15.82 -5.60 -0.69
CA TRP A 58 -15.74 -4.49 0.27
C TRP A 58 -14.65 -3.41 0.05
N ASN A 59 -13.64 -3.66 -0.79
CA ASN A 59 -12.64 -2.66 -1.16
C ASN A 59 -12.99 -2.01 -2.51
N GLY A 60 -13.47 -0.77 -2.48
CA GLY A 60 -13.82 -0.01 -3.68
C GLY A 60 -12.63 0.29 -4.61
N SER A 61 -11.42 0.40 -4.05
CA SER A 61 -10.18 0.51 -4.82
C SER A 61 -9.02 -0.17 -4.10
N SER A 62 -7.91 -0.36 -4.83
CA SER A 62 -6.67 -0.89 -4.28
C SER A 62 -6.01 0.13 -3.37
N SER A 63 -5.32 -0.32 -2.33
CA SER A 63 -4.79 0.58 -1.30
C SER A 63 -3.56 0.01 -0.60
N LEU A 64 -2.74 0.90 -0.06
CA LEU A 64 -1.75 0.58 0.97
C LEU A 64 -2.44 0.72 2.32
N LYS A 65 -2.33 -0.30 3.17
CA LYS A 65 -3.01 -0.39 4.46
C LYS A 65 -2.03 -0.73 5.59
N HIS A 66 -2.21 -0.10 6.74
CA HIS A 66 -1.40 -0.34 7.93
C HIS A 66 -1.93 -1.55 8.71
N LEU A 67 -1.10 -2.58 8.89
CA LEU A 67 -1.40 -3.77 9.68
C LEU A 67 -1.21 -3.51 11.18
N ARG A 68 -2.07 -2.63 11.74
CA ARG A 68 -2.12 -2.35 13.17
C ARG A 68 -2.61 -3.59 13.95
N PRO A 69 -1.92 -4.05 15.00
CA PRO A 69 -2.45 -5.08 15.89
C PRO A 69 -3.83 -4.71 16.45
N GLY A 70 -4.75 -5.68 16.44
CA GLY A 70 -6.18 -5.49 16.75
C GLY A 70 -7.00 -4.89 15.60
N GLY A 71 -6.36 -4.46 14.52
CA GLY A 71 -7.02 -3.71 13.45
C GLY A 71 -7.82 -4.57 12.47
N PHE A 72 -8.90 -3.98 11.98
CA PHE A 72 -9.72 -4.43 10.88
C PHE A 72 -9.39 -3.70 9.58
N GLN A 73 -9.09 -4.44 8.52
CA GLN A 73 -8.69 -3.88 7.24
C GLN A 73 -9.84 -3.71 6.23
N GLY A 74 -11.09 -3.92 6.66
CA GLY A 74 -12.29 -3.53 5.90
C GLY A 74 -13.07 -4.66 5.22
N ASN A 75 -12.50 -5.88 5.07
CA ASN A 75 -13.22 -7.01 4.48
C ASN A 75 -13.80 -7.99 5.51
N PRO A 76 -15.12 -7.99 5.81
CA PRO A 76 -15.70 -8.81 6.86
C PRO A 76 -15.80 -10.31 6.56
N THR A 77 -15.46 -10.77 5.34
CA THR A 77 -15.62 -12.18 4.97
C THR A 77 -14.90 -13.14 5.94
N GLY A 78 -13.76 -12.72 6.50
CA GLY A 78 -13.00 -13.49 7.48
C GLY A 78 -13.55 -13.45 8.92
N ASN A 79 -14.55 -12.60 9.21
CA ASN A 79 -14.99 -12.35 10.59
C ASN A 79 -15.63 -13.58 11.25
N LYS A 80 -16.01 -14.61 10.47
CA LYS A 80 -16.48 -15.89 11.03
C LYS A 80 -15.45 -16.57 11.94
N TYR A 81 -14.14 -16.33 11.73
CA TYR A 81 -13.08 -16.99 12.49
C TYR A 81 -12.84 -16.41 13.89
N PHE A 82 -13.58 -15.38 14.30
CA PHE A 82 -13.68 -15.04 15.73
C PHE A 82 -14.24 -16.21 16.56
N ALA A 83 -14.93 -17.18 15.94
CA ALA A 83 -15.34 -18.42 16.61
C ALA A 83 -14.16 -19.33 17.00
N LEU A 84 -12.95 -19.08 16.50
CA LEU A 84 -11.75 -19.90 16.72
C LEU A 84 -10.73 -19.26 17.67
N THR A 85 -10.98 -18.04 18.14
CA THR A 85 -10.04 -17.30 18.99
C THR A 85 -10.74 -16.23 19.81
N ASP A 86 -10.23 -15.98 21.01
CA ASP A 86 -10.64 -14.90 21.91
C ASP A 86 -9.59 -13.79 22.04
N VAL A 87 -8.44 -13.94 21.36
CA VAL A 87 -7.26 -13.06 21.49
C VAL A 87 -7.57 -11.59 21.15
N LEU A 88 -8.50 -11.36 20.23
CA LEU A 88 -8.93 -10.01 19.81
C LEU A 88 -10.23 -9.56 20.49
N GLY A 89 -10.75 -10.33 21.45
CA GLY A 89 -12.03 -10.06 22.09
C GLY A 89 -13.24 -10.44 21.22
N PRO A 90 -14.42 -9.85 21.50
CA PRO A 90 -15.65 -10.21 20.82
C PRO A 90 -15.64 -9.77 19.35
N LYS A 91 -16.34 -10.53 18.49
CA LYS A 91 -16.54 -10.16 17.09
C LYS A 91 -17.26 -8.79 17.00
N PRO A 92 -16.69 -7.77 16.33
CA PRO A 92 -17.36 -6.50 16.09
C PRO A 92 -18.40 -6.60 14.97
N PRO A 93 -19.31 -5.62 14.85
CA PRO A 93 -20.28 -5.60 13.76
C PRO A 93 -19.58 -5.57 12.40
N ASP A 94 -20.16 -6.27 11.43
CA ASP A 94 -19.67 -6.21 10.05
C ASP A 94 -20.06 -4.83 9.46
N PRO A 95 -19.16 -4.17 8.70
CA PRO A 95 -19.49 -2.92 8.02
C PRO A 95 -20.64 -3.14 7.01
N LYS A 96 -21.32 -2.06 6.65
CA LYS A 96 -22.35 -2.08 5.60
C LYS A 96 -21.72 -1.95 4.20
N ASN A 97 -22.08 -2.86 3.29
CA ASN A 97 -21.58 -2.82 1.92
C ASN A 97 -22.06 -1.56 1.19
N GLY A 98 -21.20 -0.97 0.36
CA GLY A 98 -21.48 0.29 -0.35
C GLY A 98 -21.53 1.54 0.56
N SER A 99 -21.13 1.42 1.83
CA SER A 99 -20.98 2.56 2.74
C SER A 99 -19.61 3.23 2.56
N ARG A 100 -19.37 4.29 3.33
CA ARG A 100 -18.12 5.05 3.32
C ARG A 100 -17.28 4.77 4.58
N ILE A 101 -15.96 4.86 4.46
CA ILE A 101 -15.03 4.48 5.53
C ILE A 101 -15.25 5.32 6.79
N GLU A 102 -15.51 6.61 6.64
CA GLU A 102 -15.80 7.53 7.75
C GLU A 102 -17.09 7.17 8.49
N ILE A 103 -18.11 6.69 7.77
CA ILE A 103 -19.37 6.24 8.37
C ILE A 103 -19.13 4.94 9.14
N GLU A 104 -18.50 3.96 8.51
CA GLU A 104 -18.32 2.63 9.12
C GLU A 104 -17.31 2.66 10.26
N ARG A 105 -16.32 3.56 10.23
CA ARG A 105 -15.35 3.73 11.33
C ARG A 105 -15.99 4.14 12.65
N SER A 106 -17.10 4.89 12.60
CA SER A 106 -17.84 5.23 13.81
C SER A 106 -18.55 4.04 14.46
N LYS A 107 -18.79 2.96 13.69
CA LYS A 107 -19.52 1.75 14.12
C LYS A 107 -18.61 0.56 14.39
N VAL A 108 -17.49 0.48 13.67
CA VAL A 108 -16.51 -0.59 13.75
C VAL A 108 -15.22 0.01 14.32
N PRO A 109 -15.03 -0.02 15.65
CA PRO A 109 -13.93 0.71 16.31
C PRO A 109 -12.55 0.21 15.88
N ASP A 110 -12.45 -1.05 15.48
CA ASP A 110 -11.20 -1.67 15.02
C ASP A 110 -10.85 -1.30 13.57
N LEU A 111 -11.75 -0.65 12.82
CA LEU A 111 -11.51 -0.28 11.42
C LEU A 111 -10.34 0.70 11.31
N VAL A 112 -9.28 0.23 10.63
CA VAL A 112 -8.12 1.03 10.29
C VAL A 112 -8.33 1.61 8.89
N PRO A 113 -8.47 2.93 8.74
CA PRO A 113 -8.59 3.53 7.42
C PRO A 113 -7.29 3.32 6.61
N PRO A 114 -7.40 3.09 5.29
CA PRO A 114 -6.23 3.02 4.43
C PRO A 114 -5.52 4.39 4.40
N PRO A 115 -4.22 4.48 4.73
CA PRO A 115 -3.48 5.73 4.59
C PRO A 115 -3.41 6.23 3.15
N VAL A 116 -3.40 5.31 2.17
CA VAL A 116 -3.30 5.64 0.75
C VAL A 116 -4.23 4.72 -0.04
N VAL A 117 -5.22 5.32 -0.69
CA VAL A 117 -6.05 4.66 -1.69
C VAL A 117 -5.49 5.00 -3.07
N LEU A 118 -5.26 3.99 -3.91
CA LEU A 118 -4.78 4.18 -5.27
C LEU A 118 -6.00 4.24 -6.21
N PRO A 119 -6.29 5.37 -6.88
CA PRO A 119 -7.39 5.45 -7.83
C PRO A 119 -7.30 4.38 -8.92
N HIS A 120 -8.35 3.57 -9.04
CA HIS A 120 -8.41 2.46 -10.00
C HIS A 120 -8.32 2.97 -11.44
N GLY A 121 -7.57 2.28 -12.29
CA GLY A 121 -7.30 2.63 -13.69
C GLY A 121 -6.37 3.81 -13.89
N LYS A 122 -6.38 4.80 -12.98
CA LYS A 122 -5.51 5.99 -13.07
C LYS A 122 -4.14 5.75 -12.42
N MET A 123 -4.13 5.31 -11.17
CA MET A 123 -2.89 5.15 -10.39
C MET A 123 -2.45 3.69 -10.36
N GLY A 124 -3.27 2.81 -9.78
CA GLY A 124 -2.92 1.40 -9.62
C GLY A 124 -4.14 0.50 -9.56
N ASN A 125 -3.99 -0.71 -10.10
CA ASN A 125 -5.04 -1.73 -10.09
C ASN A 125 -4.62 -2.88 -9.18
N SER A 126 -3.37 -3.30 -9.25
CA SER A 126 -2.83 -4.44 -8.54
C SER A 126 -1.50 -4.07 -7.87
N PRO A 127 -1.52 -3.20 -6.83
CA PRO A 127 -0.33 -2.93 -6.03
C PRO A 127 0.10 -4.22 -5.30
N ALA A 128 1.40 -4.42 -5.20
CA ALA A 128 2.00 -5.66 -4.74
C ALA A 128 3.09 -5.40 -3.68
N GLY A 129 4.35 -5.72 -3.97
CA GLY A 129 5.46 -5.56 -3.05
C GLY A 129 5.69 -4.12 -2.62
N ILE A 130 6.03 -3.97 -1.34
CA ILE A 130 6.36 -2.72 -0.67
C ILE A 130 7.83 -2.78 -0.27
N GLU A 131 8.54 -1.69 -0.47
CA GLU A 131 9.94 -1.51 -0.06
C GLU A 131 10.13 -0.13 0.57
N CYS A 132 10.87 -0.03 1.67
CA CYS A 132 11.24 1.27 2.25
C CYS A 132 12.62 1.70 1.76
N ASP A 133 12.79 2.98 1.45
CA ASP A 133 14.10 3.54 1.16
C ASP A 133 14.95 3.69 2.44
N GLU A 134 15.73 2.67 2.73
CA GLU A 134 16.77 2.70 3.77
C GLU A 134 18.17 2.82 3.16
N THR A 135 18.27 3.25 1.90
CA THR A 135 19.53 3.24 1.15
C THR A 135 20.50 4.35 1.55
N GLY A 136 20.06 5.30 2.38
CA GLY A 136 20.86 6.46 2.80
C GLY A 136 21.17 7.42 1.65
N GLY A 137 20.21 7.62 0.74
CA GLY A 137 20.34 8.52 -0.40
C GLY A 137 20.97 7.90 -1.66
N LYS A 138 21.33 6.61 -1.62
CA LYS A 138 21.86 5.92 -2.82
C LYS A 138 20.80 5.69 -3.90
N PHE A 139 19.52 5.87 -3.58
CA PHE A 139 18.40 5.82 -4.52
C PHE A 139 17.65 7.16 -4.65
N GLY A 140 18.39 8.26 -4.60
CA GLY A 140 17.82 9.61 -4.71
C GLY A 140 17.32 10.16 -3.36
N PRO A 141 16.59 11.29 -3.36
CA PRO A 141 16.30 12.05 -2.16
C PRO A 141 15.11 11.49 -1.34
N PHE A 142 14.69 10.25 -1.54
CA PHE A 142 13.41 9.72 -1.02
C PHE A 142 13.57 8.80 0.19
N SER A 143 14.65 8.98 0.96
CA SER A 143 14.90 8.21 2.17
C SER A 143 13.68 8.19 3.08
N SER A 144 13.41 7.04 3.70
CA SER A 144 12.25 6.76 4.57
C SER A 144 10.88 6.69 3.87
N GLN A 145 10.77 7.04 2.58
CA GLN A 145 9.55 6.83 1.81
C GLN A 145 9.40 5.37 1.37
N LEU A 146 8.19 4.99 0.97
CA LEU A 146 7.91 3.65 0.46
C LEU A 146 7.87 3.63 -1.06
N PHE A 147 8.26 2.50 -1.64
CA PHE A 147 8.07 2.16 -3.03
C PHE A 147 7.11 0.98 -3.14
N VAL A 148 6.06 1.16 -3.92
CA VAL A 148 5.01 0.16 -4.15
C VAL A 148 5.07 -0.30 -5.59
N SER A 149 5.45 -1.57 -5.80
CA SER A 149 5.36 -2.21 -7.10
C SER A 149 3.90 -2.42 -7.51
N GLU A 150 3.62 -2.33 -8.81
CA GLU A 150 2.27 -2.42 -9.34
C GLU A 150 2.25 -3.33 -10.58
N GLN A 151 1.40 -4.35 -10.51
CA GLN A 151 1.42 -5.46 -11.47
C GLN A 151 0.72 -5.08 -12.78
N THR A 152 -0.45 -4.46 -12.75
CA THR A 152 -1.25 -4.28 -13.99
C THR A 152 -0.61 -3.26 -14.93
N HIS A 153 -0.12 -2.14 -14.39
CA HIS A 153 0.49 -1.04 -15.12
C HIS A 153 2.00 -1.22 -15.35
N SER A 154 2.63 -2.23 -14.75
CA SER A 154 4.09 -2.45 -14.82
C SER A 154 4.85 -1.20 -14.39
N LYS A 155 4.60 -0.78 -13.14
CA LYS A 155 5.12 0.45 -12.54
C LYS A 155 5.67 0.20 -11.13
N VAL A 156 6.40 1.20 -10.65
CA VAL A 156 6.67 1.41 -9.22
C VAL A 156 6.17 2.80 -8.87
N HIS A 157 5.40 2.91 -7.79
CA HIS A 157 4.95 4.17 -7.22
C HIS A 157 5.78 4.53 -6.00
N ARG A 158 5.96 5.82 -5.74
CA ARG A 158 6.52 6.31 -4.49
C ARG A 158 5.37 6.68 -3.55
N VAL A 159 5.53 6.47 -2.25
CA VAL A 159 4.52 6.77 -1.24
C VAL A 159 5.17 7.48 -0.06
N PHE A 160 4.67 8.67 0.22
CA PHE A 160 4.94 9.39 1.45
C PHE A 160 3.88 9.06 2.50
N LEU A 161 4.30 8.89 3.75
CA LEU A 161 3.42 8.61 4.88
C LEU A 161 3.75 9.53 6.05
N GLU A 162 2.71 9.97 6.75
CA GLU A 162 2.82 10.62 8.05
C GLU A 162 1.83 9.99 9.05
N LYS A 163 2.13 10.11 10.35
CA LYS A 163 1.33 9.55 11.43
C LYS A 163 0.69 10.68 12.24
N ILE A 164 -0.63 10.77 12.23
CA ILE A 164 -1.42 11.77 12.94
C ILE A 164 -2.39 11.06 13.88
N ASN A 165 -2.37 11.40 15.17
CA ASN A 165 -3.24 10.81 16.19
C ASN A 165 -3.24 9.27 16.18
N GLY A 166 -2.07 8.67 15.93
CA GLY A 166 -1.88 7.22 15.89
C GLY A 166 -2.35 6.52 14.61
N PHE A 167 -2.81 7.26 13.59
CA PHE A 167 -3.19 6.73 12.28
C PHE A 167 -2.27 7.26 11.19
N TYR A 168 -2.01 6.42 10.20
CA TYR A 168 -1.26 6.83 9.02
C TYR A 168 -2.18 7.50 8.00
N GLN A 169 -1.67 8.53 7.35
CA GLN A 169 -2.19 9.11 6.10
C GLN A 169 -1.01 9.35 5.15
N GLY A 170 -1.28 9.56 3.86
CA GLY A 170 -0.19 9.80 2.93
C GLY A 170 -0.63 10.12 1.51
N ALA A 171 0.36 10.20 0.64
CA ALA A 171 0.20 10.47 -0.77
C ALA A 171 1.02 9.48 -1.61
N ALA A 172 0.49 9.12 -2.78
CA ALA A 172 1.19 8.30 -3.75
C ALA A 172 1.57 9.13 -4.97
N PHE A 173 2.79 8.93 -5.46
CA PHE A 173 3.37 9.63 -6.59
C PHE A 173 3.72 8.62 -7.70
N PRO A 174 3.32 8.85 -8.96
CA PRO A 174 3.85 8.11 -10.08
C PRO A 174 5.38 8.25 -10.11
N PHE A 175 6.11 7.15 -10.25
CA PHE A 175 7.57 7.19 -10.15
C PHE A 175 8.26 6.50 -11.33
N LEU A 176 8.27 5.16 -11.39
CA LEU A 176 8.93 4.42 -12.49
C LEU A 176 7.93 3.65 -13.33
N LYS A 177 8.23 3.54 -14.64
CA LYS A 177 7.44 2.81 -15.64
C LYS A 177 8.34 2.17 -16.69
N GLY A 178 7.77 1.33 -17.55
CA GLY A 178 8.49 0.71 -18.67
C GLY A 178 9.13 -0.64 -18.32
N PHE A 179 8.63 -1.31 -17.27
CA PHE A 179 9.07 -2.64 -16.91
C PHE A 179 8.52 -3.70 -17.89
N GLY A 180 9.28 -4.77 -18.08
CA GLY A 180 9.01 -5.80 -19.08
C GLY A 180 7.81 -6.69 -18.75
N SER A 181 7.39 -6.76 -17.49
CA SER A 181 6.22 -7.52 -17.03
C SER A 181 5.54 -6.80 -15.86
N GLY A 182 4.45 -7.34 -15.32
CA GLY A 182 3.76 -6.76 -14.18
C GLY A 182 4.54 -6.91 -12.87
N ASN A 183 5.03 -5.80 -12.32
CA ASN A 183 5.89 -5.78 -11.13
C ASN A 183 5.16 -6.33 -9.89
N ILE A 184 5.82 -7.27 -9.21
CA ILE A 184 5.32 -7.95 -8.02
C ILE A 184 6.16 -7.62 -6.78
N VAL A 185 7.47 -7.48 -6.97
CA VAL A 185 8.43 -7.18 -5.91
C VAL A 185 9.19 -5.90 -6.24
N ALA A 186 9.60 -5.18 -5.20
CA ALA A 186 10.64 -4.16 -5.25
C ALA A 186 11.54 -4.41 -4.05
N ARG A 187 12.87 -4.44 -4.24
CA ARG A 187 13.84 -4.67 -3.17
C ARG A 187 15.09 -3.85 -3.41
N PHE A 188 15.61 -3.19 -2.38
CA PHE A 188 16.91 -2.55 -2.46
C PHE A 188 18.04 -3.56 -2.22
N ALA A 189 19.10 -3.44 -3.02
CA ALA A 189 20.38 -4.08 -2.76
C ALA A 189 21.29 -3.17 -1.91
N ALA A 190 22.35 -3.75 -1.35
CA ALA A 190 23.29 -3.02 -0.50
C ALA A 190 24.01 -1.84 -1.21
N ASP A 191 24.12 -1.92 -2.54
CA ASP A 191 24.67 -0.84 -3.38
C ASP A 191 23.66 0.31 -3.62
N GLY A 192 22.42 0.17 -3.14
CA GLY A 192 21.34 1.14 -3.32
C GLY A 192 20.55 0.97 -4.61
N SER A 193 20.90 0.03 -5.49
CA SER A 193 20.07 -0.29 -6.65
C SER A 193 18.78 -0.99 -6.24
N MET A 194 17.69 -0.75 -6.98
CA MET A 194 16.43 -1.46 -6.76
C MET A 194 16.32 -2.62 -7.75
N PHE A 195 16.03 -3.81 -7.26
CA PHE A 195 15.59 -4.94 -8.07
C PHE A 195 14.08 -5.04 -8.04
N THR A 196 13.48 -5.20 -9.22
CA THR A 196 12.06 -5.45 -9.37
C THR A 196 11.84 -6.52 -10.43
N GLY A 197 10.79 -7.29 -10.24
CA GLY A 197 10.47 -8.40 -11.11
C GLY A 197 9.01 -8.76 -11.01
N GLY A 198 8.56 -9.57 -11.95
CA GLY A 198 7.14 -9.68 -12.19
C GLY A 198 6.73 -10.78 -13.14
N THR A 199 5.43 -10.79 -13.42
CA THR A 199 4.84 -11.71 -14.40
C THR A 199 3.71 -11.04 -15.18
N ASN A 200 3.55 -11.51 -16.42
CA ASN A 200 2.39 -11.25 -17.26
C ASN A 200 1.55 -12.54 -17.46
N ARG A 201 1.74 -13.55 -16.61
CA ARG A 201 0.96 -14.80 -16.61
C ARG A 201 -0.23 -14.71 -15.66
N GLY A 202 -1.38 -15.24 -16.07
CA GLY A 202 -2.62 -15.18 -15.30
C GLY A 202 -3.33 -13.84 -15.54
N TRP A 203 -2.92 -12.80 -14.81
CA TRP A 203 -3.45 -11.44 -14.99
C TRP A 203 -2.56 -10.63 -15.94
N GLY A 204 -3.17 -10.08 -16.97
CA GLY A 204 -2.47 -9.25 -17.96
C GLY A 204 -1.88 -7.98 -17.33
N SER A 205 -0.75 -7.55 -17.88
CA SER A 205 -0.02 -6.34 -17.51
C SER A 205 0.39 -5.53 -18.74
N HIS A 206 0.82 -4.30 -18.52
CA HIS A 206 1.32 -3.42 -19.58
C HIS A 206 2.63 -3.95 -20.18
N GLY A 207 3.55 -4.41 -19.34
CA GLY A 207 4.73 -5.16 -19.75
C GLY A 207 4.32 -6.50 -20.38
N LYS A 208 4.84 -6.80 -21.57
CA LYS A 208 4.36 -7.94 -22.37
C LYS A 208 5.13 -9.22 -22.16
N ASN A 209 6.32 -9.16 -21.56
CA ASN A 209 7.13 -10.35 -21.32
C ASN A 209 6.45 -11.23 -20.27
N PRO A 210 6.47 -12.57 -20.43
CA PRO A 210 5.84 -13.49 -19.48
C PRO A 210 6.42 -13.35 -18.06
N PHE A 211 7.67 -12.93 -17.95
CA PHE A 211 8.40 -12.65 -16.72
C PHE A 211 9.44 -11.55 -16.97
N SER A 212 9.84 -10.84 -15.92
CA SER A 212 11.00 -9.96 -15.94
C SER A 212 11.71 -9.94 -14.59
N PHE A 213 13.02 -9.72 -14.64
CA PHE A 213 13.85 -9.36 -13.50
C PHE A 213 14.74 -8.21 -13.95
N GLN A 214 14.61 -7.05 -13.31
CA GLN A 214 15.21 -5.81 -13.75
C GLN A 214 15.83 -5.08 -12.56
N ARG A 215 17.01 -4.51 -12.82
CA ARG A 215 17.70 -3.61 -11.90
C ARG A 215 17.46 -2.16 -12.32
N VAL A 216 17.11 -1.32 -11.36
CA VAL A 216 17.01 0.13 -11.51
C VAL A 216 18.19 0.73 -10.75
N ASN A 217 18.98 1.52 -11.47
CA ASN A 217 20.07 2.30 -10.89
C ASN A 217 19.66 3.76 -10.88
N TRP A 218 19.89 4.44 -9.75
CA TRP A 218 19.74 5.88 -9.72
C TRP A 218 20.80 6.53 -10.63
N THR A 219 20.39 7.55 -11.38
CA THR A 219 21.24 8.23 -12.35
C THR A 219 22.17 9.28 -11.73
N GLY A 220 22.02 9.54 -10.43
CA GLY A 220 22.69 10.66 -9.74
C GLY A 220 22.03 12.02 -9.95
N LYS A 221 20.99 12.09 -10.81
CA LYS A 221 20.28 13.34 -11.09
C LYS A 221 19.00 13.41 -10.25
N VAL A 222 18.85 14.49 -9.50
CA VAL A 222 17.62 14.79 -8.75
C VAL A 222 16.68 15.55 -9.69
N PRO A 223 15.46 15.05 -9.99
CA PRO A 223 14.47 15.82 -10.73
C PRO A 223 13.78 16.84 -9.81
N PHE A 224 13.10 17.85 -10.39
CA PHE A 224 12.16 18.70 -9.67
C PHE A 224 10.81 17.97 -9.54
N GLU A 225 10.46 17.54 -8.34
CA GLU A 225 9.19 16.86 -8.04
C GLU A 225 8.73 17.11 -6.61
N VAL A 226 7.45 16.83 -6.31
CA VAL A 226 6.91 16.87 -4.96
C VAL A 226 7.60 15.82 -4.11
N HIS A 227 8.31 16.21 -3.05
CA HIS A 227 8.97 15.30 -2.13
C HIS A 227 7.97 14.75 -1.10
N GLU A 228 7.26 15.61 -0.37
CA GLU A 228 6.21 15.24 0.56
C GLU A 228 4.92 16.00 0.26
N MET A 229 3.79 15.41 0.65
CA MET A 229 2.48 16.05 0.62
C MET A 229 1.76 15.73 1.92
N ARG A 230 1.48 16.77 2.72
CA ARG A 230 0.84 16.66 4.04
C ARG A 230 -0.53 17.29 4.00
N ALA A 231 -1.52 16.60 4.55
CA ALA A 231 -2.86 17.17 4.68
C ALA A 231 -2.91 18.08 5.91
N LYS A 232 -3.38 19.31 5.71
CA LYS A 232 -3.62 20.32 6.75
C LYS A 232 -5.13 20.59 6.84
N SER A 233 -5.55 21.30 7.89
CA SER A 233 -6.96 21.66 8.09
C SER A 233 -7.53 22.56 6.99
N ASP A 234 -6.66 23.26 6.26
CA ASP A 234 -6.97 24.27 5.26
C ASP A 234 -6.46 23.91 3.85
N GLY A 235 -5.86 22.72 3.67
CA GLY A 235 -5.36 22.30 2.36
C GLY A 235 -4.22 21.30 2.44
N PHE A 236 -3.24 21.46 1.54
CA PHE A 236 -2.07 20.60 1.46
C PHE A 236 -0.79 21.41 1.55
N GLU A 237 0.18 20.91 2.31
CA GLU A 237 1.55 21.40 2.34
C GLU A 237 2.41 20.49 1.46
N LEU A 238 3.09 21.07 0.47
CA LEU A 238 3.98 20.37 -0.44
C LEU A 238 5.43 20.78 -0.17
N THR A 239 6.32 19.82 -0.06
CA THR A 239 7.77 20.05 -0.18
C THR A 239 8.24 19.56 -1.53
N PHE A 240 9.35 20.11 -2.04
CA PHE A 240 9.91 19.74 -3.33
C PHE A 240 11.35 19.26 -3.17
N THR A 241 11.79 18.43 -4.10
CA THR A 241 13.17 17.90 -4.15
C THR A 241 14.22 18.96 -4.50
N GLN A 242 13.80 20.13 -4.95
CA GLN A 242 14.63 21.26 -5.34
C GLN A 242 13.94 22.58 -4.98
N PRO A 243 14.70 23.68 -4.83
CA PRO A 243 14.12 25.02 -4.71
C PRO A 243 13.21 25.35 -5.90
N ALA A 244 12.12 26.05 -5.65
CA ALA A 244 11.20 26.55 -6.67
C ALA A 244 11.08 28.07 -6.59
N ASP A 245 10.66 28.68 -7.69
CA ASP A 245 10.37 30.10 -7.78
C ASP A 245 9.13 30.47 -6.94
N VAL A 246 9.27 31.42 -6.01
CA VAL A 246 8.22 31.79 -5.05
C VAL A 246 6.96 32.35 -5.74
N PRO A 247 7.06 33.28 -6.71
CA PRO A 247 5.92 33.70 -7.51
C PRO A 247 5.16 32.54 -8.16
N SER A 248 5.88 31.58 -8.74
CA SER A 248 5.27 30.40 -9.38
C SER A 248 4.50 29.51 -8.37
N LEU A 249 5.04 29.35 -7.15
CA LEU A 249 4.37 28.60 -6.08
C LEU A 249 3.17 29.35 -5.48
N ALA A 250 3.19 30.68 -5.51
CA ALA A 250 2.09 31.50 -5.00
C ALA A 250 0.91 31.60 -5.98
N ASP A 251 1.13 31.31 -7.26
CA ASP A 251 0.07 31.28 -8.26
C ASP A 251 -0.75 29.99 -8.16
N ILE A 252 -2.01 30.13 -7.73
CA ILE A 252 -2.96 29.01 -7.62
C ILE A 252 -3.19 28.33 -8.98
N ALA A 253 -3.06 29.06 -10.09
CA ALA A 253 -3.22 28.50 -11.44
C ALA A 253 -2.10 27.50 -11.82
N SER A 254 -0.98 27.49 -11.08
CA SER A 254 0.07 26.46 -11.21
C SER A 254 -0.36 25.08 -10.73
N TYR A 255 -1.53 24.98 -10.08
CA TYR A 255 -2.03 23.75 -9.48
C TYR A 255 -3.39 23.36 -10.06
N ALA A 256 -3.57 22.06 -10.30
CA ALA A 256 -4.85 21.48 -10.70
C ALA A 256 -5.25 20.39 -9.70
N MET A 257 -6.52 20.37 -9.32
CA MET A 257 -7.11 19.35 -8.47
C MET A 257 -8.34 18.76 -9.17
N GLU A 258 -8.38 17.44 -9.26
CA GLU A 258 -9.51 16.69 -9.80
C GLU A 258 -9.95 15.66 -8.76
N ALA A 259 -11.27 15.53 -8.58
CA ALA A 259 -11.89 14.53 -7.72
C ALA A 259 -12.22 13.24 -8.49
#